data_AF-A0A6I3FKN2-F1
#
_entry.id   AF-A0A6I3FKN2-F1
#
_cell.length_a   1.000
_cell.length_b   1.000
_cell.length_c   1.000
_cell.angle_alpha   90.00
_cell.angle_beta   90.00
_cell.angle_gamma   90.00
#
_symmetry.space_group_name_H-M   'P 1'
#
loop_
_entity.id
_entity.type
_entity.pdbx_description
1 polymer ?
#
loop_
_entity_poly.entity_id
_entity_poly.type
_entity_poly.pdbx_seq_one_letter_code
_entity_poly.pdbx_strand_id
1 'polypeptide(L)' 'MPTLFVIATDDQQPVCELLTNRRCFDLINAPKQLTEITGGHFGLAYRDTEPYRLATSATIKFLHSVFGS' A
#
# COMPACT_ATOMS: atom_id res chain seq x y z
N MET A 1 10.08 8.12 -9.90
CA MET A 1 9.62 8.93 -8.75
C MET A 1 9.57 8.03 -7.52
N PRO A 2 9.82 8.54 -6.31
CA PRO A 2 9.58 7.80 -5.08
C PRO A 2 8.17 7.21 -5.08
N THR A 3 8.02 5.94 -4.70
CA THR A 3 6.72 5.25 -4.74
C THR A 3 6.44 4.54 -3.42
N LEU A 4 5.27 4.79 -2.83
CA LEU A 4 4.70 3.92 -1.79
C LEU A 4 3.75 2.94 -2.45
N PHE A 5 3.94 1.65 -2.18
CA PHE A 5 3.06 0.58 -2.61
C PHE A 5 2.39 -0.03 -1.38
N VAL A 6 1.06 -0.03 -1.32
CA VAL A 6 0.30 -0.60 -0.21
C VAL A 6 -0.44 -1.84 -0.71
N ILE A 7 -0.23 -2.99 -0.08
CA ILE A 7 -0.85 -4.26 -0.46
C ILE A 7 -1.78 -4.73 0.66
N ALA A 8 -3.03 -4.97 0.31
CA ALA A 8 -3.97 -5.74 1.11
C ALA A 8 -3.65 -7.25 0.96
N THR A 9 -3.24 -7.93 2.02
CA THR A 9 -2.77 -9.32 1.94
C THR A 9 -3.88 -10.33 1.69
N ASP A 10 -5.11 -9.97 2.03
CA ASP A 10 -6.30 -10.82 1.89
C ASP A 10 -7.20 -10.33 0.75
N ASP A 11 -6.64 -9.57 -0.20
CA ASP A 11 -7.37 -9.13 -1.38
C ASP A 11 -7.70 -10.33 -2.29
N GLN A 12 -9.00 -10.58 -2.46
CA GLN A 12 -9.55 -11.65 -3.29
C GLN A 12 -10.04 -11.14 -4.65
N GLN A 13 -9.89 -9.84 -4.95
CA GLN A 13 -10.18 -9.34 -6.28
C GLN A 13 -9.17 -9.92 -7.28
N PRO A 14 -9.65 -10.44 -8.43
CA PRO A 14 -8.78 -10.94 -9.47
C PRO A 14 -7.72 -9.90 -9.86
N VAL A 15 -6.49 -10.34 -10.11
CA VAL A 15 -5.32 -9.49 -10.47
C VAL A 15 -4.78 -8.66 -9.29
N CYS A 16 -5.46 -8.64 -8.14
CA CYS A 16 -4.96 -8.00 -6.92
C CYS A 16 -4.38 -9.01 -5.92
N GLU A 17 -4.11 -10.25 -6.33
CA GLU A 17 -3.56 -11.26 -5.46
C GLU A 17 -2.18 -10.82 -4.92
N LEU A 18 -1.86 -11.24 -3.70
CA LEU A 18 -0.61 -10.86 -3.03
C LEU A 18 0.63 -11.13 -3.91
N LEU A 19 0.68 -12.27 -4.60
CA LEU A 19 1.80 -12.62 -5.48
C LEU A 19 1.89 -11.68 -6.68
N THR A 20 0.75 -11.31 -7.28
CA THR A 20 0.67 -10.38 -8.42
C THR A 20 1.16 -9.00 -8.00
N ASN A 21 0.65 -8.47 -6.89
CA ASN A 21 1.04 -7.17 -6.37
C ASN A 21 2.53 -7.10 -5.97
N ARG A 22 3.10 -8.15 -5.38
CA ARG A 22 4.54 -8.22 -5.08
C ARG A 22 5.39 -8.16 -6.36
N ARG A 23 4.98 -8.87 -7.42
CA ARG A 23 5.67 -8.78 -8.73
C ARG A 23 5.59 -7.35 -9.30
N CYS A 24 4.43 -6.69 -9.20
CA CYS A 24 4.30 -5.29 -9.61
C CYS A 24 5.26 -4.38 -8.83
N PHE A 25 5.37 -4.58 -7.51
CA PHE A 25 6.31 -3.84 -6.67
C PHE A 25 7.76 -4.08 -7.10
N ASP A 26 8.15 -5.32 -7.39
CA ASP A 26 9.51 -5.68 -7.81
C ASP A 26 9.91 -4.99 -9.12
N LEU A 27 8.97 -4.81 -10.05
CA LEU A 27 9.20 -4.14 -11.34
C LEU A 27 9.44 -2.63 -11.23
N ILE A 28 9.16 -2.00 -10.09
CA ILE A 28 9.41 -0.57 -9.90
C ILE A 28 10.93 -0.33 -9.84
N ASN A 29 11.46 0.36 -10.84
CA ASN A 29 12.87 0.79 -10.94
C ASN A 29 13.06 2.25 -10.47
N ALA A 30 12.71 2.52 -9.21
CA ALA A 30 12.83 3.81 -8.55
C ALA A 30 12.84 3.59 -7.02
N PRO A 31 13.19 4.60 -6.19
CA PRO A 31 13.03 4.50 -4.74
C PRO A 31 11.59 4.08 -4.40
N LYS A 32 11.46 2.99 -3.65
CA LYS A 32 10.16 2.37 -3.38
C LYS A 32 10.07 1.90 -1.93
N GLN A 33 8.87 2.00 -1.36
CA GLN A 33 8.52 1.51 -0.04
C GLN A 33 7.31 0.61 -0.15
N LEU A 34 7.30 -0.49 0.62
CA LEU A 34 6.19 -1.43 0.67
C LEU A 34 5.54 -1.36 2.05
N THR A 35 4.21 -1.34 2.08
CA THR A 35 3.41 -1.55 3.29
C THR A 35 2.39 -2.64 3.02
N GLU A 36 2.47 -3.74 3.76
CA GLU A 36 1.46 -4.79 3.72
C GLU A 36 0.47 -4.56 4.87
N ILE A 37 -0.83 -4.65 4.57
CA ILE A 37 -1.92 -4.51 5.54
C ILE A 37 -2.84 -5.73 5.43
N THR A 38 -3.39 -6.16 6.57
CA THR A 38 -4.46 -7.15 6.61
C THR A 38 -5.78 -6.50 6.17
N GLY A 39 -6.60 -7.23 5.41
CA GLY A 39 -7.84 -6.72 4.83
C GLY A 39 -7.98 -7.05 3.35
N GLY A 40 -9.22 -6.98 2.84
CA GLY A 40 -9.52 -7.20 1.42
C GLY A 40 -9.44 -5.92 0.58
N HIS A 41 -9.83 -6.00 -0.69
CA HIS A 41 -9.82 -4.91 -1.66
C HIS A 41 -10.34 -3.56 -1.15
N PHE A 42 -11.43 -3.62 -0.36
CA PHE A 42 -12.11 -2.44 0.16
C PHE A 42 -11.58 -2.00 1.53
N GLY A 43 -10.37 -2.40 1.92
CA GLY A 43 -9.75 -1.99 3.20
C GLY A 43 -9.66 -0.46 3.36
N LEU A 44 -9.66 0.28 2.25
CA LEU A 44 -9.67 1.75 2.24
C LEU A 44 -11.06 2.38 2.11
N ALA A 45 -12.11 1.60 1.86
CA ALA A 45 -13.45 2.14 1.61
C ALA A 45 -14.12 2.68 2.88
N TYR A 46 -13.71 2.19 4.06
CA TYR A 46 -14.36 2.50 5.33
C TYR A 46 -13.39 3.24 6.26
N ARG A 47 -13.69 4.52 6.49
CA ARG A 47 -12.98 5.35 7.49
C ARG A 47 -13.05 4.68 8.87
N ASP A 48 -12.02 4.92 9.67
CA ASP A 48 -11.85 4.43 11.05
C ASP A 48 -11.63 2.92 11.22
N THR A 49 -11.65 2.14 10.13
CA THR A 49 -11.18 0.75 10.15
C THR A 49 -9.66 0.67 10.28
N GLU A 50 -9.16 -0.43 10.83
CA GLU A 50 -7.71 -0.65 10.97
C GLU A 50 -6.94 -0.58 9.63
N PRO A 51 -7.38 -1.24 8.54
CA PRO A 51 -6.66 -1.18 7.27
C PRO A 51 -6.59 0.26 6.73
N TYR A 52 -7.67 1.02 6.87
CA TYR A 52 -7.71 2.45 6.51
C TYR A 52 -6.68 3.26 7.30
N ARG A 53 -6.62 3.09 8.62
CA ARG A 53 -5.68 3.84 9.48
C ARG A 53 -4.24 3.48 9.16
N LEU A 54 -3.93 2.20 8.93
CA LEU A 54 -2.57 1.75 8.60
C LEU A 54 -2.11 2.31 7.25
N ALA A 55 -2.93 2.17 6.22
CA ALA A 55 -2.62 2.69 4.89
C ALA A 55 -2.47 4.21 4.89
N THR A 56 -3.41 4.94 5.51
CA THR A 56 -3.34 6.40 5.60
C THR A 56 -2.10 6.85 6.37
N SER A 57 -1.77 6.18 7.47
CA SER A 57 -0.56 6.48 8.24
C SER A 57 0.72 6.24 7.45
N ALA A 58 0.77 5.15 6.67
CA ALA A 58 1.89 4.88 5.76
C ALA A 58 2.00 5.95 4.67
N THR A 59 0.88 6.37 4.08
CA THR A 59 0.85 7.46 3.09
C THR A 59 1.37 8.77 3.68
N ILE A 60 0.90 9.17 4.85
CA ILE A 60 1.35 10.40 5.52
C ILE A 60 2.86 10.34 5.79
N LYS A 61 3.36 9.24 6.36
CA LYS A 61 4.79 9.03 6.63
C LYS A 61 5.62 9.10 5.35
N PHE A 62 5.17 8.45 4.28
CA PHE A 62 5.83 8.49 2.99
C PHE A 62 5.91 9.91 2.42
N LEU A 63 4.80 10.65 2.42
CA LEU A 63 4.76 12.03 1.94
C LEU A 63 5.71 12.93 2.73
N HIS A 64 5.74 12.80 4.07
CA HIS A 64 6.73 13.50 4.88
C HIS A 64 8.17 13.10 4.53
N SER A 65 8.45 11.82 4.29
CA SER A 65 9.81 11.38 3.95
C SER A 65 10.30 11.88 2.59
N VAL A 66 9.38 12.18 1.66
CA VAL A 66 9.70 12.60 0.30
C VAL A 66 9.68 14.12 0.15
N PHE A 67 8.79 14.81 0.86
CA PHE A 67 8.52 16.24 0.69
C PHE A 67 8.66 17.08 1.97
N GLY A 68 8.72 16.44 3.14
CA GLY A 68 8.96 17.11 4.40
C GLY A 68 10.40 17.56 4.47
N SER A 69 10.60 18.88 4.48
CA SER A 69 11.89 19.54 4.70
C SER A 69 12.32 19.43 6.15
#